data_AF-A0A819YT17-F1
#
_entry.id   AF-A0A819YT17-F1
#
_cell.length_a   1.000
_cell.length_b   1.000
_cell.length_c   1.000
_cell.angle_alpha   90.00
_cell.angle_beta   90.00
_cell.angle_gamma   90.00
#
_symmetry.space_group_name_H-M   'P 1'
#
loop_
_entity.id
_entity.type
_entity.pdbx_description
1 polymer ?
#
loop_
_entity_poly.entity_id
_entity_poly.type
_entity_poly.pdbx_seq_one_letter_code
_entity_poly.pdbx_strand_id
1 'polypeptide(L)'
;CQQFEEPVIIKCLVRAGAHLDCVNYEGQTPKECADNIVITALFNAQNVPRRLKCICARLIVDKRLNIDEHDLFTPYLHKFILMHDHRQNKSKC
;
A
#
# COMPACT_ATOMS: atom_id res chain seq x y z
N CYS A 1 -23.06 19.19 -11.49
CA CYS A 1 -22.20 18.01 -11.28
C CYS A 1 -21.17 18.36 -10.22
N GLN A 2 -21.16 17.73 -9.05
CA GLN A 2 -20.17 18.04 -8.01
C GLN A 2 -18.79 17.59 -8.50
N GLN A 3 -17.92 18.55 -8.82
CA GLN A 3 -16.48 18.31 -8.93
C GLN A 3 -15.96 18.14 -7.51
N PHE A 4 -15.50 16.93 -7.17
CA PHE A 4 -14.83 16.70 -5.90
C PHE A 4 -13.35 17.02 -6.09
N GLU A 5 -12.85 17.97 -5.31
CA GLU A 5 -11.42 18.29 -5.22
C GLU A 5 -10.64 17.03 -4.79
N GLU A 6 -9.51 16.77 -5.45
CA GLU A 6 -8.65 15.60 -5.26
C GLU A 6 -8.36 15.25 -3.78
N PRO A 7 -8.09 16.23 -2.87
CA PRO A 7 -7.85 15.93 -1.46
C PRO A 7 -9.08 15.35 -0.73
N VAL A 8 -10.29 15.66 -1.18
CA VAL A 8 -11.54 15.13 -0.60
C VAL A 8 -11.70 13.65 -0.93
N ILE A 9 -11.40 13.27 -2.19
CA ILE A 9 -11.46 11.88 -2.65
C ILE A 9 -10.47 11.04 -1.84
N ILE A 10 -9.24 11.52 -1.68
CA ILE A 10 -8.22 10.80 -0.88
C ILE A 10 -8.66 10.67 0.57
N LYS A 11 -9.20 11.74 1.20
CA LYS A 11 -9.76 11.63 2.56
C LYS A 11 -10.82 10.54 2.67
N CYS A 12 -11.75 10.47 1.73
CA CYS A 12 -12.80 9.46 1.72
C CYS A 12 -12.23 8.05 1.60
N LEU A 13 -11.30 7.84 0.67
CA LEU A 13 -10.66 6.53 0.45
C LEU A 13 -9.87 6.07 1.68
N VAL A 14 -9.09 6.98 2.29
CA VAL A 14 -8.33 6.63 3.49
C VAL A 14 -9.27 6.30 4.66
N ARG A 15 -10.35 7.08 4.85
CA ARG A 15 -11.35 6.80 5.90
C ARG A 15 -12.11 5.50 5.66
N ALA A 16 -12.32 5.10 4.41
CA ALA A 16 -12.85 3.78 4.04
C ALA A 16 -11.84 2.64 4.27
N GLY A 17 -10.58 2.97 4.57
CA GLY A 17 -9.53 2.01 4.90
C GLY A 17 -8.78 1.48 3.69
N ALA A 18 -8.58 2.34 2.68
CA ALA A 18 -7.66 2.09 1.60
C ALA A 18 -6.26 1.72 2.11
N HIS A 19 -5.58 0.85 1.38
CA HIS A 19 -4.22 0.41 1.69
C HIS A 19 -3.21 1.47 1.24
N LEU A 20 -2.53 2.10 2.19
CA LEU A 20 -1.60 3.21 1.90
C LEU A 20 -0.16 2.75 1.66
N ASP A 21 0.06 1.45 1.79
CA ASP A 21 1.34 0.77 1.69
C ASP A 21 1.42 -0.21 0.52
N CYS A 22 0.36 -0.34 -0.25
CA CYS A 22 0.43 -0.99 -1.54
C CYS A 22 1.25 -0.14 -2.50
N VAL A 23 1.91 -0.81 -3.44
CA VAL A 23 2.69 -0.15 -4.46
C VAL A 23 2.03 -0.33 -5.83
N ASN A 24 2.19 0.67 -6.70
CA ASN A 24 1.80 0.59 -8.11
C ASN A 24 2.81 -0.27 -8.90
N TYR A 25 2.64 -0.36 -10.23
CA TYR A 25 3.57 -1.09 -11.12
C TYR A 25 5.00 -0.53 -11.11
N GLU A 26 5.20 0.70 -10.66
CA GLU A 26 6.51 1.36 -10.54
C GLU A 26 7.13 1.15 -9.14
N GLY A 27 6.47 0.40 -8.25
CA GLY A 27 6.94 0.18 -6.89
C GLY A 27 6.72 1.35 -5.94
N GLN A 28 5.92 2.34 -6.33
CA GLN A 28 5.61 3.54 -5.56
C GLN A 28 4.31 3.38 -4.78
N THR A 29 4.32 3.80 -3.51
CA THR A 29 3.13 3.94 -2.68
C THR A 29 2.29 5.15 -3.08
N PRO A 30 0.99 5.23 -2.70
CA PRO A 30 0.16 6.40 -2.97
C PRO A 30 0.76 7.73 -2.49
N LYS A 31 1.58 7.71 -1.42
CA LYS A 31 2.30 8.89 -0.93
C LYS A 31 3.44 9.30 -1.85
N GLU A 32 4.16 8.34 -2.43
CA GLU A 32 5.29 8.61 -3.34
C GLU A 32 4.82 9.09 -4.71
N CYS A 33 3.59 8.75 -5.11
CA CYS A 33 2.95 9.28 -6.31
C CYS A 33 2.27 10.65 -6.12
N ALA A 34 2.26 11.20 -4.89
CA ALA A 34 1.54 12.44 -4.61
C ALA A 34 2.41 13.66 -4.94
N ASP A 35 2.08 14.34 -6.04
CA ASP A 35 2.76 15.58 -6.45
C ASP A 35 2.25 16.83 -5.70
N ASN A 36 1.14 16.70 -4.98
CA ASN A 36 0.47 17.79 -4.30
C ASN A 36 0.85 17.85 -2.81
N ILE A 37 1.38 19.00 -2.37
CA ILE A 37 1.80 19.21 -0.98
C ILE A 37 0.67 19.00 0.04
N VAL A 38 -0.59 19.28 -0.32
CA VAL A 38 -1.76 19.07 0.53
C VAL A 38 -2.03 17.58 0.72
N ILE A 39 -1.86 16.78 -0.33
CA ILE A 39 -2.03 15.33 -0.29
C ILE A 39 -0.89 14.68 0.50
N THR A 40 0.34 15.14 0.29
CA THR A 40 1.51 14.69 1.07
C THR A 40 1.35 15.04 2.54
N ALA A 41 0.89 16.26 2.85
CA ALA A 41 0.54 16.67 4.21
C ALA A 41 -0.60 15.82 4.77
N LEU A 42 -1.56 15.38 3.95
CA LEU A 42 -2.63 14.49 4.37
C LEU A 42 -2.11 13.12 4.80
N PHE A 43 -1.21 12.53 4.01
CA PHE A 43 -0.54 11.28 4.36
C PHE A 43 0.36 11.42 5.59
N ASN A 44 0.94 12.60 5.84
CA ASN A 44 1.80 12.87 7.00
C ASN A 44 1.01 13.19 8.28
N ALA A 45 -0.08 13.95 8.17
CA ALA A 45 -0.91 14.39 9.29
C ALA A 45 -1.83 13.27 9.78
N GLN A 46 -2.11 12.29 8.92
CA GLN A 46 -2.90 11.14 9.29
C GLN A 46 -2.05 10.14 10.09
N ASN A 47 -2.22 10.19 11.40
CA ASN A 47 -2.13 9.04 12.32
C ASN A 47 -3.19 7.98 11.97
N VAL A 48 -3.48 7.73 10.69
CA VAL A 48 -4.39 6.67 10.29
C VAL A 48 -3.64 5.38 10.55
N PRO A 49 -4.09 4.57 11.53
CA PRO A 49 -3.38 3.37 11.89
C PRO A 49 -3.33 2.48 10.65
N ARG A 50 -2.11 2.25 10.15
CA ARG A 50 -1.87 1.21 9.15
C ARG A 50 -2.50 -0.06 9.71
N ARG A 51 -3.41 -0.67 8.94
CA ARG A 51 -4.07 -1.90 9.38
C ARG A 51 -2.99 -2.95 9.63
N LEU A 52 -3.08 -3.65 10.77
CA LEU A 52 -2.09 -4.64 11.20
C LEU A 52 -1.71 -5.62 10.08
N LYS A 53 -2.70 -6.12 9.32
CA LYS A 53 -2.49 -7.02 8.19
C LYS A 53 -1.50 -6.50 7.14
N CYS A 54 -1.49 -5.19 6.86
CA CYS A 54 -0.61 -4.58 5.87
C CYS A 54 0.81 -4.37 6.44
N ILE A 55 0.89 -4.01 7.73
CA ILE A 55 2.16 -3.98 8.49
C ILE A 55 2.80 -5.38 8.47
N CYS A 56 2.02 -6.42 8.78
CA CYS A 56 2.50 -7.80 8.76
C CYS A 56 2.95 -8.21 7.36
N ALA A 57 2.17 -7.93 6.32
CA ALA A 57 2.54 -8.24 4.94
C ALA A 57 3.85 -7.55 4.52
N ARG A 58 4.00 -6.26 4.85
CA ARG A 58 5.26 -5.52 4.63
C ARG A 58 6.43 -6.16 5.35
N LEU A 59 6.26 -6.52 6.63
CA LEU A 59 7.31 -7.16 7.43
C LEU A 59 7.75 -8.51 6.84
N ILE A 60 6.80 -9.33 6.38
CA ILE A 60 7.07 -10.61 5.72
C ILE A 60 7.94 -10.40 4.47
N VAL A 61 7.55 -9.44 3.63
CA VAL A 61 8.30 -9.03 2.43
C VAL A 61 9.70 -8.54 2.80
N ASP A 62 9.81 -7.57 3.71
CA ASP A 62 11.06 -6.91 4.07
C ASP A 62 12.07 -7.91 4.65
N LYS A 63 11.58 -8.86 5.47
CA LYS A 63 12.39 -9.90 6.09
C LYS A 63 12.64 -11.12 5.20
N ARG A 64 12.08 -11.15 3.98
CA ARG A 64 12.20 -12.28 3.03
C ARG A 64 11.81 -13.62 3.67
N LEU A 65 10.74 -13.62 4.47
CA LEU A 65 10.24 -14.87 5.03
C LEU A 65 9.70 -15.72 3.89
N ASN A 66 10.08 -17.00 3.86
CA ASN A 66 9.58 -17.92 2.85
C ASN A 66 8.11 -18.26 3.15
N ILE A 67 7.22 -17.74 2.32
CA ILE A 67 5.77 -17.98 2.41
C ILE A 67 5.31 -19.10 1.46
N ASP A 68 6.18 -19.57 0.56
CA ASP A 68 5.88 -20.61 -0.43
C ASP A 68 5.98 -22.01 0.18
N GLU A 69 6.83 -22.19 1.19
CA GLU A 69 7.03 -23.48 1.88
C GLU A 69 5.91 -23.83 2.87
N HIS A 70 4.99 -22.90 3.13
CA HIS A 70 3.94 -23.09 4.11
C HIS A 70 2.56 -23.21 3.44
N ASP A 71 2.08 -24.46 3.32
CA ASP A 71 0.70 -24.80 2.89
C ASP A 71 -0.41 -24.14 3.75
N LEU A 72 -0.03 -23.43 4.83
CA LEU A 72 -0.94 -22.62 5.63
C LEU A 72 -1.46 -21.36 4.91
N PHE A 73 -0.76 -20.86 3.88
CA PHE A 73 -1.15 -19.63 3.22
C PHE A 73 -2.13 -19.90 2.07
N THR A 74 -3.36 -19.41 2.22
CA THR A 74 -4.30 -19.40 1.08
C THR A 74 -3.74 -18.59 -0.10
N PRO A 75 -4.07 -18.94 -1.36
CA PRO A 75 -3.63 -18.18 -2.54
C PRO A 75 -3.96 -16.68 -2.47
N TYR A 76 -5.08 -16.34 -1.82
CA TYR A 76 -5.46 -14.96 -1.57
C TYR A 76 -4.48 -14.23 -0.64
N LEU A 77 -4.07 -14.87 0.46
CA LEU A 77 -3.13 -14.30 1.41
C LEU A 77 -1.73 -14.16 0.81
N HIS A 78 -1.33 -15.11 -0.03
CA HIS A 78 -0.08 -15.03 -0.80
C HIS A 78 -0.08 -13.79 -1.71
N LYS A 79 -1.11 -13.66 -2.56
CA LYS A 79 -1.28 -12.48 -3.43
C LYS A 79 -1.34 -11.17 -2.62
N PHE A 80 -2.01 -11.19 -1.48
CA PHE A 80 -2.06 -10.04 -0.57
C PHE A 80 -0.69 -9.69 -0.02
N ILE A 81 0.17 -10.64 0.32
CA ILE A 81 1.53 -10.34 0.78
C ILE A 81 2.37 -9.76 -0.36
N LEU A 82 2.27 -10.36 -1.55
CA LEU A 82 3.02 -9.92 -2.74
C LEU A 82 2.70 -8.49 -3.19
N MET A 83 1.47 -8.00 -2.99
CA MET A 83 1.09 -6.63 -3.36
C MET A 83 1.84 -5.55 -2.55
N HIS A 84 2.52 -5.94 -1.47
CA HIS A 84 3.34 -5.06 -0.63
C HIS A 84 4.84 -5.17 -0.95
N ASP A 85 5.23 -5.97 -1.96
CA ASP A 85 6.62 -6.13 -2.37
C ASP A 85 7.06 -5.07 -3.38
N HIS A 86 7.75 -4.05 -2.86
CA HIS A 86 8.34 -2.94 -3.62
C HIS A 86 9.55 -3.35 -4.49
N ARG A 87 9.98 -4.62 -4.46
CA ARG A 87 11.19 -5.10 -5.18
C ARG A 87 10.88 -5.87 -6.45
N GLN A 88 9.65 -6.34 -6.65
CA GLN A 88 9.32 -7.26 -7.76
C GLN A 88 9.47 -6.65 -9.17
N ASN A 89 9.68 -5.34 -9.30
CA ASN A 89 9.69 -4.66 -10.60
C ASN A 89 11.05 -4.08 -11.03
N LYS A 90 12.16 -4.39 -10.35
CA LYS A 90 13.52 -4.02 -10.84
C LYS A 90 14.09 -4.99 -11.90
N SER A 91 13.34 -6.00 -12.30
CA SER A 91 13.84 -7.12 -13.14
C SER A 91 13.23 -7.15 -14.56
N LYS A 92 12.64 -6.05 -15.05
CA LYS A 92 12.11 -5.96 -16.42
C LYS A 92 12.67 -4.78 -17.22
N CYS A 93 13.96 -4.50 -17.06
CA CYS A 93 14.74 -3.68 -17.99
C CYS A 93 15.77 -4.56 -18.68
#